data_AF-A0A8J6XLI6-F1
#
_entry.id   AF-A0A8J6XLI6-F1
#
_cell.length_a   1.000
_cell.length_b   1.000
_cell.length_c   1.000
_cell.angle_alpha   90.00
_cell.angle_beta   90.00
_cell.angle_gamma   90.00
#
_symmetry.space_group_name_H-M   'P 1'
#
loop_
_entity.id
_entity.type
_entity.pdbx_description
1 polymer ?
#
loop_
_entity_poly.entity_id
_entity_poly.type
_entity_poly.pdbx_seq_one_letter_code
_entity_poly.pdbx_strand_id
1 'polypeptide(L)' 'MLLELLTFPLSAPLGGTIWLAEQLLERANAELDDTQNLQKQLLALQLAFDLGDISEEDFEIQEEELLLKIQALEEAEDY' A
#
# COMPACT_ATOMS: atom_id res chain seq x y z
N MET A 1 14.85 24.50 -8.26
CA MET A 1 14.08 24.29 -9.51
C MET A 1 13.51 22.88 -9.46
N LEU A 2 12.24 22.72 -9.08
CA LEU A 2 11.60 21.42 -8.82
C LEU A 2 10.93 20.80 -10.07
N LEU A 3 10.98 21.49 -11.21
CA LEU A 3 10.28 21.08 -12.44
C LEU A 3 11.05 20.05 -13.29
N GLU A 4 12.33 19.78 -12.98
CA GLU A 4 13.13 18.77 -13.70
C GLU A 4 12.77 17.33 -13.28
N LEU A 5 12.02 17.14 -12.19
CA LEU A 5 11.52 15.82 -11.79
C LEU A 5 10.27 15.38 -12.59
N LEU A 6 9.61 16.28 -13.32
CA LEU A 6 8.40 16.00 -14.09
C LEU A 6 8.67 15.61 -15.55
N THR A 7 9.93 15.64 -15.99
CA THR A 7 10.32 15.32 -17.38
C THR A 7 11.12 14.03 -17.52
N PHE A 8 11.32 13.28 -16.42
CA PHE A 8 11.81 11.91 -16.53
C PHE A 8 10.76 11.08 -17.27
N PRO A 9 11.13 10.26 -18.26
CA PRO A 9 10.13 9.60 -19.09
C PRO A 9 9.26 8.74 -18.18
N LEU A 10 7.93 8.90 -18.33
CA LEU A 10 6.85 8.14 -17.69
C LEU A 10 6.85 6.65 -18.13
N SER A 11 8.04 6.08 -18.26
CA SER A 11 8.35 4.74 -18.74
C SER A 11 9.34 4.02 -17.81
N ALA A 12 9.53 4.50 -16.57
CA ALA A 12 9.87 3.60 -15.47
C ALA A 12 8.59 2.81 -15.15
N PRO A 13 8.65 1.48 -14.97
CA PRO A 13 7.50 0.60 -15.11
C PRO A 13 6.40 1.00 -14.13
N LEU A 14 5.18 0.55 -14.38
CA LEU A 14 3.99 0.64 -13.52
C LEU A 14 4.23 0.08 -12.10
N GLY A 15 5.13 0.69 -11.34
CA GLY A 15 5.73 0.18 -10.11
C GLY A 15 6.57 1.21 -9.35
N GLY A 16 6.48 2.49 -9.73
CA GLY A 16 7.08 3.59 -8.96
C GLY A 16 6.38 3.84 -7.61
N THR A 17 5.13 3.40 -7.45
CA THR A 17 4.35 3.47 -6.21
C THR A 17 4.58 2.27 -5.30
N ILE A 18 4.81 1.07 -5.86
CA ILE A 18 5.12 -0.16 -5.13
C ILE A 18 6.36 0.01 -4.25
N TRP A 19 7.41 0.66 -4.76
CA TRP A 19 8.63 0.93 -3.99
C TRP A 19 8.39 1.88 -2.79
N LEU A 20 7.47 2.84 -2.92
CA LEU A 20 7.10 3.74 -1.81
C LEU A 20 6.22 3.04 -0.77
N ALA A 21 5.35 2.13 -1.20
CA ALA A 21 4.52 1.31 -0.32
C ALA A 21 5.37 0.33 0.51
N GLU A 22 6.33 -0.36 -0.11
CA GLU A 22 7.31 -1.21 0.57
C GLU A 22 8.06 -0.44 1.68
N GLN A 23 8.39 0.82 1.40
CA GLN A 23 9.23 1.60 2.29
C GLN A 23 8.48 2.24 3.46
N LEU A 24 7.15 2.43 3.32
CA LEU A 24 6.23 2.82 4.39
C LEU A 24 5.91 1.63 5.32
N LEU A 25 5.76 0.43 4.74
CA LEU A 25 5.56 -0.85 5.43
C LEU A 25 6.68 -1.16 6.44
N GLU A 26 7.93 -0.88 6.09
CA GLU A 26 9.08 -1.16 6.96
C GLU A 26 9.07 -0.37 8.28
N ARG A 27 8.37 0.78 8.36
CA ARG A 27 8.43 1.68 9.53
C ARG A 27 7.22 1.60 10.48
N ALA A 28 6.17 0.85 10.15
CA ALA A 28 5.02 0.68 11.05
C ALA A 28 5.22 -0.40 12.13
N ASN A 29 6.26 -1.22 12.00
CA ASN A 29 6.41 -2.55 12.62
C ASN A 29 6.91 -2.63 14.08
N ALA A 30 7.00 -1.54 14.85
CA ALA A 30 7.72 -1.66 16.13
C ALA A 30 6.91 -2.28 17.29
N GLU A 31 5.57 -2.16 17.30
CA GLU A 31 4.79 -2.37 18.56
C GLU A 31 3.36 -2.95 18.38
N LEU A 32 2.88 -3.24 17.16
CA LEU A 32 1.47 -3.63 16.91
C LEU A 32 1.31 -5.06 16.42
N ASP A 33 0.14 -5.64 16.71
CA ASP A 33 -0.31 -6.93 16.19
C ASP A 33 -0.37 -6.93 14.66
N ASP A 34 -0.05 -8.06 14.04
CA ASP A 34 0.03 -8.25 12.59
C ASP A 34 -1.28 -7.86 11.88
N THR A 35 -2.43 -8.20 12.46
CA THR A 35 -3.75 -7.85 11.91
C THR A 35 -3.98 -6.33 11.96
N GLN A 36 -3.59 -5.67 13.04
CA GLN A 36 -3.72 -4.21 13.19
C GLN A 36 -2.80 -3.45 12.23
N ASN A 37 -1.63 -4.00 11.91
CA ASN A 37 -0.72 -3.43 10.91
C ASN A 37 -1.33 -3.47 9.52
N LEU A 38 -1.98 -4.57 9.13
CA LEU A 38 -2.64 -4.68 7.83
C LEU A 38 -3.84 -3.74 7.72
N GLN A 39 -4.65 -3.59 8.78
CA GLN A 39 -5.76 -2.62 8.79
C GLN A 39 -5.28 -1.17 8.60
N LYS A 40 -4.13 -0.80 9.18
CA LYS A 40 -3.54 0.53 8.97
C LYS A 40 -3.04 0.73 7.55
N GLN A 41 -2.47 -0.31 6.93
CA GLN A 41 -2.05 -0.25 5.53
C GLN A 41 -3.25 -0.06 4.60
N LEU A 42 -4.37 -0.76 4.86
CA LEU A 42 -5.61 -0.61 4.10
C LEU A 42 -6.14 0.82 4.17
N LEU A 43 -6.16 1.42 5.37
CA LEU A 43 -6.60 2.81 5.55
C LEU A 43 -5.67 3.82 4.86
N ALA A 44 -4.36 3.58 4.88
CA ALA A 44 -3.39 4.42 4.16
C ALA A 44 -3.57 4.32 2.64
N LEU A 45 -3.82 3.10 2.13
CA LEU A 45 -4.11 2.84 0.71
C LEU A 45 -5.37 3.59 0.26
N GLN A 46 -6.43 3.55 1.06
CA GLN A 46 -7.68 4.26 0.75
C GLN A 46 -7.52 5.78 0.75
N LEU A 47 -6.76 6.33 1.69
CA LEU A 47 -6.44 7.76 1.71
C LEU A 47 -5.65 8.17 0.46
N ALA A 48 -4.69 7.36 0.02
CA ALA A 48 -3.93 7.63 -1.20
C ALA A 48 -4.83 7.63 -2.44
N PHE A 49 -5.80 6.72 -2.53
CA PHE A 49 -6.80 6.71 -3.59
C PHE A 49 -7.71 7.95 -3.53
N ASP A 50 -8.22 8.30 -2.35
CA ASP A 50 -9.09 9.46 -2.16
C ASP A 50 -8.41 10.79 -2.53
N LEU A 51 -7.08 10.87 -2.34
CA LEU A 51 -6.26 12.01 -2.75
C LEU A 51 -5.92 12.01 -4.25
N GLY A 52 -6.20 10.92 -4.96
CA GLY A 52 -5.84 10.73 -6.36
C GLY A 52 -4.36 10.44 -6.59
N ASP A 53 -3.64 10.00 -5.56
CA ASP A 53 -2.22 9.66 -5.64
C ASP A 53 -1.99 8.31 -6.33
N ILE A 54 -3.01 7.44 -6.36
CA ILE A 54 -3.01 6.14 -7.06
C ILE A 54 -4.25 6.00 -7.94
N SER A 55 -4.16 5.13 -8.95
CA SER A 55 -5.30 4.81 -9.81
C SER A 55 -6.29 3.86 -9.11
N GLU A 56 -7.52 3.80 -9.62
CA GLU A 56 -8.53 2.84 -9.17
C GLU A 56 -8.08 1.39 -9.37
N GLU A 57 -7.46 1.07 -10.51
CA GLU A 57 -6.92 -0.26 -10.80
C GLU A 57 -5.81 -0.65 -9.81
N ASP A 58 -4.89 0.27 -9.52
CA ASP A 58 -3.81 0.03 -8.53
C ASP A 58 -4.36 -0.11 -7.11
N PHE A 59 -5.42 0.64 -6.78
CA PHE A 59 -6.11 0.55 -5.50
C PHE A 59 -6.77 -0.83 -5.33
N GLU A 60 -7.57 -1.27 -6.30
CA GLU A 60 -8.31 -2.54 -6.25
C GLU A 60 -7.36 -3.74 -6.08
N ILE A 61 -6.26 -3.80 -6.84
CA ILE A 61 -5.28 -4.88 -6.75
C ILE A 61 -4.66 -4.96 -5.35
N GLN A 62 -4.22 -3.81 -4.82
CA GLN A 62 -3.57 -3.76 -3.51
C GLN A 62 -4.56 -3.96 -2.35
N GLU A 63 -5.80 -3.51 -2.51
CA GLU A 63 -6.89 -3.71 -1.57
C GLU A 63 -7.20 -5.21 -1.41
N GLU A 64 -7.36 -5.92 -2.54
CA GLU A 64 -7.62 -7.36 -2.54
C GLU A 64 -6.49 -8.13 -1.86
N GLU A 65 -5.22 -7.81 -2.17
CA GLU A 65 -4.07 -8.46 -1.54
C GLU A 65 -4.03 -8.25 -0.01
N LEU A 66 -4.37 -7.06 0.47
CA LEU A 66 -4.40 -6.76 1.91
C LEU A 66 -5.55 -7.49 2.61
N LEU A 67 -6.73 -7.53 2.00
CA LEU A 67 -7.89 -8.23 2.54
C LEU A 67 -7.65 -9.75 2.64
N LEU A 68 -7.01 -10.35 1.63
CA LEU A 68 -6.63 -11.77 1.67
C LEU A 68 -5.64 -12.09 2.79
N LYS A 69 -4.69 -11.19 3.07
CA LYS A 69 -3.75 -11.35 4.19
C LYS A 69 -4.45 -11.27 5.54
N ILE A 70 -5.39 -10.34 5.70
CA ILE A 70 -6.19 -10.20 6.92
C ILE A 70 -7.00 -11.48 7.16
N GLN A 71 -7.71 -11.96 6.13
CA GLN A 71 -8.49 -13.18 6.23
C GLN A 71 -7.63 -14.39 6.63
N ALA A 72 -6.44 -14.53 6.04
CA ALA A 72 -5.54 -15.63 6.36
C ALA A 72 -5.04 -15.59 7.82
N LEU A 73 -4.85 -14.40 8.39
CA LEU A 73 -4.50 -14.24 9.80
C LEU A 73 -5.67 -14.55 10.72
N GLU A 74 -6.86 -14.03 10.42
CA GLU A 74 -8.08 -14.30 11.19
C GLU A 74 -8.39 -15.80 11.21
N GLU A 75 -8.28 -16.48 10.06
CA GLU A 75 -8.44 -17.92 9.98
C GLU A 75 -7.39 -18.67 10.81
N ALA A 76 -6.15 -18.18 10.88
CA ALA A 76 -5.07 -18.80 11.65
C ALA A 76 -5.21 -18.60 13.17
N GLU A 77 -5.81 -17.49 13.61
CA GLU A 77 -6.10 -17.22 15.04
C GLU A 77 -7.23 -18.08 15.59
N ASP A 78 -8.15 -18.53 14.73
CA ASP A 78 -9.31 -19.35 15.10
C ASP A 78 -9.01 -20.87 15.29
N TYR A 79 -7.77 -21.34 15.04
CA TYR A 79 -7.34 -22.74 15.23
C TYR A 79 -6.50 -22.97 16.49
#